data_AF-A0A2R6R0X0-F1
#
_entry.id   AF-A0A2R6R0X0-F1
#
_cell.length_a   1.000
_cell.length_b   1.000
_cell.length_c   1.000
_cell.angle_alpha   90.00
_cell.angle_beta   90.00
_cell.angle_gamma   90.00
#
_symmetry.space_group_name_H-M   'P 1'
#
loop_
_entity.id
_entity.type
_entity.pdbx_description
1 polymer ?
#
loop_
_entity_poly.entity_id
_entity_poly.type
_entity_poly.pdbx_seq_one_letter_code
_entity_poly.pdbx_strand_id
1 'polypeptide(L)'
;MSTDLASYLKGMHSQSVTCNWDVAVTYDEAKINALLAARYAQPSSGMTTQIDIQEKVEDRLGEYYQNYQFKLGPPLIQFQSPSSDPTCSLKTQIVSGSSIWTSKIDEPWMKEDEQQLDPNKYWITIYRIRLSVLDGHAEHVGDGDDTITFPPNDESDRYVVVDIPNTGEELFVFIDYPVGYLPPYAMRQNFLQTALKEFLQKQTRAFAYTLASINNYKPPSGTLDLVPQAFRFVTYNVSKDLSFLTLLVQTRGSSNPGDTKDVQSEWVTTWSYSAKVPPVPSTQSASIIINNSFFLQSFVKPALRSQTTSMTDIAINGDIGGIGLQCKWPKQTREKKDYYKGHGDITSWPLDWEWSELHVPAVEYDPNNGSPLMLTFSHSNGFDKPATLHIHWQYGYKSTWNGVQIKRFWLNDSDGPGQWVPDAKKCDGSFNTAYTLDKTISLTDLSDEDLSINVDARSDEWRTDAVPDAGNGFWGDISAVFGGTAHQGDIPSFVQDTTMGGIGFKLSFGALRFFSVTNILLPGQKVIDVNIKNGLCIPRDCAILGNVVEPANIQA
;
A
#
# COMPACT_ATOMS: atom_id res chain seq x y z
N MET A 1 1.94 -20.81 5.80
CA MET A 1 0.49 -20.51 5.89
C MET A 1 0.09 -19.87 4.58
N SER A 2 -0.85 -20.45 3.84
CA SER A 2 -1.47 -19.82 2.68
C SER A 2 -2.67 -19.05 3.19
N THR A 3 -2.70 -17.73 3.03
CA THR A 3 -3.79 -16.89 3.53
C THR A 3 -4.61 -16.37 2.36
N ASP A 4 -5.92 -16.52 2.48
CA ASP A 4 -6.87 -15.83 1.60
C ASP A 4 -6.89 -14.31 1.89
N LEU A 5 -7.52 -13.55 0.98
CA LEU A 5 -7.57 -12.09 1.07
C LEU A 5 -8.28 -11.62 2.35
N ALA A 6 -9.40 -12.25 2.71
CA ALA A 6 -10.19 -11.83 3.87
C ALA A 6 -9.35 -11.90 5.16
N SER A 7 -8.60 -12.99 5.30
CA SER A 7 -7.68 -13.19 6.42
C SER A 7 -6.50 -12.21 6.37
N TYR A 8 -5.94 -11.96 5.18
CA TYR A 8 -4.88 -10.96 4.97
C TYR A 8 -5.33 -9.55 5.41
N LEU A 9 -6.49 -9.09 4.92
CA LEU A 9 -7.06 -7.79 5.28
C LEU A 9 -7.35 -7.69 6.78
N LYS A 10 -7.92 -8.75 7.37
CA LYS A 10 -8.19 -8.81 8.80
C LYS A 10 -6.91 -8.71 9.63
N GLY A 11 -5.84 -9.39 9.21
CA GLY A 11 -4.54 -9.34 9.87
C GLY A 11 -3.93 -7.94 9.86
N MET A 12 -4.06 -7.21 8.75
CA MET A 12 -3.53 -5.85 8.59
C MET A 12 -4.37 -4.74 9.26
N HIS A 13 -5.54 -5.06 9.80
CA HIS A 13 -6.45 -4.05 10.37
C HIS A 13 -5.98 -3.48 11.71
N SER A 14 -5.34 -4.32 12.54
CA SER A 14 -5.09 -4.00 13.96
C SER A 14 -3.95 -3.02 14.20
N GLN A 15 -2.95 -2.96 13.32
CA GLN A 15 -1.77 -2.10 13.44
C GLN A 15 -1.17 -1.77 12.08
N SER A 16 -0.39 -0.70 12.01
CA SER A 16 0.43 -0.45 10.82
C SER A 16 1.49 -1.55 10.70
N VAL A 17 1.81 -1.93 9.47
CA VAL A 17 2.75 -3.02 9.17
C VAL A 17 4.01 -2.54 8.45
N THR A 18 4.19 -1.23 8.27
CA THR A 18 5.33 -0.65 7.55
C THR A 18 6.54 -0.35 8.44
N CYS A 19 6.50 -0.69 9.74
CA CYS A 19 7.54 -0.36 10.72
C CYS A 19 7.89 1.15 10.73
N ASN A 20 6.86 2.00 10.62
CA ASN A 20 6.96 3.47 10.52
C ASN A 20 7.66 4.03 9.26
N TRP A 21 7.96 3.20 8.26
CA TRP A 21 8.39 3.64 6.94
C TRP A 21 7.19 4.07 6.10
N ASP A 22 7.39 4.94 5.11
CA ASP A 22 6.30 5.46 4.27
C ASP A 22 5.71 4.39 3.35
N VAL A 23 6.59 3.56 2.76
CA VAL A 23 6.23 2.53 1.79
C VAL A 23 7.02 1.25 2.07
N ALA A 24 6.35 0.10 2.03
CA ALA A 24 6.97 -1.22 2.00
C ALA A 24 6.65 -1.90 0.66
N VAL A 25 7.67 -2.40 -0.03
CA VAL A 25 7.54 -3.08 -1.32
C VAL A 25 8.05 -4.50 -1.18
N THR A 26 7.16 -5.48 -1.26
CA THR A 26 7.47 -6.88 -0.98
C THR A 26 7.35 -7.73 -2.23
N TYR A 27 8.31 -8.64 -2.40
CA TYR A 27 8.39 -9.58 -3.50
C TYR A 27 8.58 -10.99 -2.97
N ASP A 28 7.91 -11.95 -3.59
CA ASP A 28 8.12 -13.36 -3.27
C ASP A 28 9.49 -13.88 -3.78
N GLU A 29 10.05 -14.84 -3.06
CA GLU A 29 11.32 -15.46 -3.42
C GLU A 29 11.22 -16.27 -4.72
N ALA A 30 10.09 -16.94 -4.94
CA ALA A 30 9.91 -17.84 -6.08
C ALA A 30 10.00 -17.08 -7.42
N LYS A 31 9.39 -15.90 -7.52
CA LYS A 31 9.46 -15.04 -8.71
C LYS A 31 10.80 -14.34 -8.81
N ILE A 32 11.44 -13.95 -7.70
CA ILE A 32 12.83 -13.48 -7.72
C ILE A 32 13.75 -14.53 -8.35
N ASN A 33 13.64 -15.79 -7.92
CA ASN A 33 14.42 -16.90 -8.46
C ASN A 33 14.09 -17.20 -9.93
N ALA A 34 12.82 -17.11 -10.33
CA ALA A 34 12.43 -17.26 -11.74
C ALA A 34 13.06 -16.18 -12.63
N LEU A 35 13.07 -14.94 -12.15
CA LEU A 35 13.70 -13.81 -12.83
C LEU A 35 15.23 -13.93 -12.89
N LEU A 36 15.87 -14.39 -11.81
CA LEU A 36 17.31 -14.69 -11.80
C LEU A 36 17.67 -15.81 -12.78
N ALA A 37 16.86 -16.87 -12.86
CA ALA A 37 17.06 -17.94 -13.82
C ALA A 37 16.92 -17.45 -15.27
N ALA A 38 15.96 -16.58 -15.54
CA ALA A 38 15.80 -15.96 -16.85
C ALA A 38 16.99 -15.05 -17.22
N ARG A 39 17.46 -14.23 -16.27
CA ARG A 39 18.68 -13.40 -16.46
C ARG A 39 19.91 -14.27 -16.69
N TYR A 40 20.06 -15.37 -15.96
CA TYR A 40 21.16 -16.32 -16.13
C TYR A 40 21.22 -16.89 -17.57
N ALA A 41 20.06 -17.11 -18.20
CA ALA A 41 19.96 -17.60 -19.57
C ALA A 41 20.30 -16.56 -20.66
N GLN A 42 20.39 -15.27 -20.32
CA GLN A 42 20.68 -14.22 -21.29
C GLN A 42 22.18 -14.16 -21.63
N PRO A 43 22.55 -13.96 -22.91
CA PRO A 43 23.93 -13.66 -23.29
C PRO A 43 24.41 -12.39 -22.58
N SER A 44 25.63 -12.39 -22.04
CA SER A 44 26.23 -11.23 -21.36
C SER A 44 25.48 -10.77 -20.11
N SER A 45 24.78 -11.67 -19.42
CA SER A 45 24.04 -11.37 -18.17
C SER A 45 24.91 -10.80 -17.04
N GLY A 46 26.23 -10.96 -17.14
CA GLY A 46 27.21 -10.62 -16.12
C GLY A 46 27.19 -11.59 -14.93
N MET A 47 26.32 -12.61 -14.96
CA MET A 47 26.22 -13.61 -13.90
C MET A 47 27.33 -14.66 -14.04
N THR A 48 27.84 -15.11 -12.91
CA THR A 48 28.85 -16.17 -12.88
C THR A 48 28.26 -17.49 -13.32
N THR A 49 28.68 -17.96 -14.49
CA THR A 49 28.30 -19.25 -15.08
C THR A 49 29.38 -20.31 -14.92
N GLN A 50 30.62 -19.89 -14.64
CA GLN A 50 31.77 -20.77 -14.53
C GLN A 50 32.69 -20.30 -13.39
N ILE A 51 33.27 -21.26 -12.67
CA ILE A 51 34.28 -21.03 -11.64
C ILE A 51 35.53 -21.81 -12.02
N ASP A 52 36.69 -21.19 -11.83
CA ASP A 52 38.00 -21.83 -11.90
C ASP A 52 38.71 -21.61 -10.56
N ILE A 53 39.01 -22.68 -9.83
CA ILE A 53 39.64 -22.64 -8.50
C ILE A 53 40.93 -23.42 -8.57
N GLN A 54 42.02 -22.79 -8.14
CA GLN A 54 43.31 -23.45 -7.95
C GLN A 54 43.65 -23.46 -6.45
N GLU A 55 43.65 -24.65 -5.87
CA GLU A 55 43.93 -24.87 -4.46
C GLU A 55 45.31 -25.52 -4.28
N LYS A 56 46.12 -25.03 -3.35
CA LYS A 56 47.37 -25.68 -2.96
C LYS A 56 47.06 -26.73 -1.88
N VAL A 57 47.45 -27.98 -2.13
CA VAL A 57 47.27 -29.09 -1.18
C VAL A 57 48.63 -29.62 -0.79
N GLU A 58 48.82 -29.87 0.51
CA GLU A 58 50.01 -30.53 1.06
C GLU A 58 49.57 -31.81 1.75
N ASP A 59 50.09 -32.95 1.30
CA ASP A 59 49.87 -34.24 1.95
C ASP A 59 51.18 -35.06 2.05
N ARG A 60 51.06 -36.36 2.36
CA ARG A 60 52.22 -37.25 2.52
C ARG A 60 53.05 -37.43 1.23
N LEU A 61 52.52 -37.04 0.07
CA LEU A 61 53.16 -37.11 -1.24
C LEU A 61 53.86 -35.79 -1.62
N GLY A 62 53.73 -34.73 -0.81
CA GLY A 62 54.31 -33.41 -1.06
C GLY A 62 53.25 -32.37 -1.45
N GLU A 63 53.73 -31.23 -1.94
CA GLU A 63 52.87 -30.12 -2.35
C GLU A 63 52.40 -30.27 -3.81
N TYR A 64 51.10 -30.17 -4.05
CA TYR A 64 50.52 -30.15 -5.39
C TYR A 64 49.37 -29.13 -5.50
N TYR A 65 48.91 -28.90 -6.72
CA TYR A 65 47.78 -28.02 -6.99
C TYR A 65 46.60 -28.82 -7.51
N GLN A 66 45.43 -28.52 -6.97
CA GLN A 66 44.18 -29.05 -7.45
C GLN A 66 43.41 -27.95 -8.16
N ASN A 67 43.10 -28.17 -9.44
CA ASN A 67 42.30 -27.25 -10.23
C ASN A 67 40.88 -27.78 -10.35
N TYR A 68 39.92 -26.89 -10.16
CA TYR A 68 38.51 -27.16 -10.23
C TYR A 68 37.88 -26.25 -11.26
N GLN A 69 37.29 -26.83 -12.31
CA GLN A 69 36.61 -26.09 -13.36
C GLN A 69 35.15 -26.52 -13.44
N PHE A 70 34.26 -25.64 -12.99
CA PHE A 70 32.84 -25.95 -12.89
C PHE A 70 32.00 -24.98 -13.70
N LYS A 71 30.99 -25.50 -14.40
CA LYS A 71 29.84 -24.73 -14.84
C LYS A 71 28.76 -24.82 -13.78
N LEU A 72 28.24 -23.66 -13.40
CA LEU A 72 27.17 -23.51 -12.43
C LEU A 72 25.82 -23.46 -13.13
N GLY A 73 24.77 -23.95 -12.50
CA GLY A 73 23.39 -23.72 -12.89
C GLY A 73 22.91 -22.34 -12.43
N PRO A 74 21.65 -21.99 -12.76
CA PRO A 74 21.06 -20.75 -12.29
C PRO A 74 21.06 -20.70 -10.75
N PRO A 75 21.43 -19.55 -10.15
CA PRO A 75 21.40 -19.39 -8.70
C PRO A 75 19.97 -19.35 -8.17
N LEU A 76 19.80 -19.89 -6.97
CA LEU A 76 18.61 -19.76 -6.15
C LEU A 76 18.98 -18.98 -4.88
N ILE A 77 18.25 -17.92 -4.61
CA ILE A 77 18.35 -17.15 -3.37
C ILE A 77 17.27 -17.67 -2.43
N GLN A 78 17.67 -17.84 -1.17
CA GLN A 78 16.78 -18.24 -0.10
C GLN A 78 16.87 -17.24 1.04
N PHE A 79 15.83 -16.41 1.21
CA PHE A 79 15.76 -15.41 2.26
C PHE A 79 15.50 -16.08 3.60
N GLN A 80 16.30 -15.65 4.58
CA GLN A 80 16.24 -16.15 5.94
C GLN A 80 15.53 -15.13 6.82
N SER A 81 15.04 -15.55 7.98
CA SER A 81 14.53 -14.62 9.00
C SER A 81 15.32 -14.71 10.30
N PRO A 82 16.58 -14.28 10.31
CA PRO A 82 17.21 -13.96 11.58
C PRO A 82 16.43 -12.83 12.27
N SER A 83 16.49 -12.81 13.59
CA SER A 83 15.94 -11.71 14.39
C SER A 83 16.81 -10.45 14.34
N SER A 84 18.03 -10.49 13.80
CA SER A 84 18.97 -9.36 13.79
C SER A 84 19.07 -8.69 12.42
N ASP A 85 19.43 -9.45 11.38
CA ASP A 85 19.88 -8.88 10.10
C ASP A 85 19.20 -9.58 8.91
N PRO A 86 18.93 -8.85 7.80
CA PRO A 86 18.41 -9.46 6.58
C PRO A 86 19.50 -10.27 5.89
N THR A 87 19.44 -11.60 6.03
CA THR A 87 20.38 -12.51 5.38
C THR A 87 19.68 -13.40 4.36
N CYS A 88 20.47 -13.88 3.41
CA CYS A 88 20.05 -14.91 2.48
C CYS A 88 21.08 -16.05 2.42
N SER A 89 20.68 -17.15 1.79
CA SER A 89 21.60 -18.16 1.31
C SER A 89 21.50 -18.26 -0.21
N LEU A 90 22.64 -18.49 -0.84
CA LEU A 90 22.75 -18.73 -2.26
C LEU A 90 22.94 -20.23 -2.49
N LYS A 91 22.12 -20.81 -3.35
CA LYS A 91 22.20 -22.22 -3.74
C LYS A 91 22.34 -22.35 -5.25
N THR A 92 23.35 -23.06 -5.73
CA THR A 92 23.53 -23.32 -7.16
C THR A 92 23.95 -24.77 -7.40
N GLN A 93 23.53 -25.34 -8.53
CA GLN A 93 23.89 -26.70 -8.93
C GLN A 93 25.17 -26.68 -9.77
N ILE A 94 26.05 -27.68 -9.63
CA ILE A 94 27.11 -27.89 -10.59
C ILE A 94 26.52 -28.67 -11.78
N VAL A 95 26.29 -27.98 -12.89
CA VAL A 95 25.63 -28.57 -14.08
C VAL A 95 26.58 -29.45 -14.88
N SER A 96 27.87 -29.10 -14.92
CA SER A 96 28.92 -29.88 -15.56
C SER A 96 30.28 -29.33 -15.12
N GLY A 97 31.34 -30.12 -15.19
CA GLY A 97 32.69 -29.64 -14.92
C GLY A 97 33.69 -30.78 -14.86
N SER A 98 34.95 -30.41 -14.74
CA SER A 98 36.03 -31.36 -14.45
C SER A 98 36.86 -30.87 -13.27
N SER A 99 37.43 -31.81 -12.53
CA SER A 99 38.52 -31.53 -11.61
C SER A 99 39.79 -32.10 -12.22
N ILE A 100 40.74 -31.23 -12.50
CA ILE A 100 42.04 -31.59 -13.02
C ILE A 100 43.03 -31.48 -11.87
N TRP A 101 43.67 -32.59 -11.54
CA TRP A 101 44.79 -32.58 -10.61
C TRP A 101 46.07 -32.33 -11.40
N THR A 102 46.85 -31.34 -11.01
CA THR A 102 48.18 -31.09 -11.59
C THR A 102 49.18 -30.99 -10.46
N SER A 103 49.99 -32.03 -10.29
CA SER A 103 51.15 -31.97 -9.40
C SER A 103 52.21 -31.03 -9.96
N LYS A 104 52.80 -30.18 -9.10
CA LYS A 104 54.01 -29.41 -9.44
C LYS A 104 55.30 -30.20 -9.17
N ILE A 105 55.19 -31.42 -8.66
CA ILE A 105 56.34 -32.29 -8.44
C ILE A 105 56.75 -32.81 -9.82
N ASP A 106 57.96 -32.48 -10.27
CA ASP A 106 58.62 -32.87 -11.54
C ASP A 106 58.84 -34.41 -11.66
N GLU A 107 57.93 -35.22 -11.14
CA GLU A 107 57.93 -36.67 -11.29
C GLU A 107 56.83 -37.11 -12.27
N PRO A 108 57.19 -37.66 -13.46
CA PRO A 108 56.26 -38.00 -14.55
C PRO A 108 55.11 -38.96 -14.22
N TRP A 109 55.15 -39.59 -13.05
CA TRP A 109 54.20 -40.61 -12.59
C TRP A 109 53.24 -40.09 -11.51
N MET A 110 53.41 -38.85 -11.03
CA MET A 110 52.58 -38.23 -9.99
C MET A 110 51.50 -37.32 -10.60
N LYS A 111 50.56 -37.95 -11.33
CA LYS A 111 49.17 -37.52 -11.63
C LYS A 111 48.91 -36.18 -12.35
N GLU A 112 48.67 -36.31 -13.66
CA GLU A 112 47.54 -35.66 -14.34
C GLU A 112 46.43 -36.72 -14.55
N ASP A 113 45.45 -36.78 -13.64
CA ASP A 113 44.23 -37.57 -13.84
C ASP A 113 43.06 -36.56 -13.92
N GLU A 114 42.60 -36.22 -15.12
CA GLU A 114 41.37 -35.43 -15.25
C GLU A 114 40.17 -36.30 -14.85
N GLN A 115 39.44 -35.87 -13.82
CA GLN A 115 38.19 -36.51 -13.43
C GLN A 115 37.03 -35.63 -13.86
N GLN A 116 36.27 -36.15 -14.83
CA GLN A 116 34.99 -35.57 -15.21
C GLN A 116 33.98 -35.75 -14.08
N LEU A 117 33.20 -34.70 -13.82
CA LEU A 117 32.17 -34.73 -12.81
C LEU A 117 30.86 -35.21 -13.40
N ASP A 118 30.16 -36.06 -12.64
CA ASP A 118 28.78 -36.39 -12.94
C ASP A 118 27.93 -35.11 -12.97
N PRO A 119 27.33 -34.77 -14.12
CA PRO A 119 26.46 -33.61 -14.26
C PRO A 119 25.34 -33.62 -13.22
N ASN A 120 25.02 -32.45 -12.67
CA ASN A 120 23.84 -32.24 -11.83
C ASN A 120 23.82 -33.02 -10.49
N LYS A 121 24.96 -33.57 -10.04
CA LYS A 121 25.05 -34.31 -8.77
C LYS A 121 25.36 -33.46 -7.55
N TYR A 122 26.01 -32.31 -7.73
CA TYR A 122 26.49 -31.50 -6.63
C TYR A 122 25.72 -30.20 -6.52
N TRP A 123 25.46 -29.77 -5.30
CA TRP A 123 24.90 -28.46 -4.98
C TRP A 123 25.85 -27.71 -4.06
N ILE A 124 26.12 -26.46 -4.42
CA ILE A 124 26.86 -25.51 -3.58
C ILE A 124 25.82 -24.66 -2.88
N THR A 125 25.89 -24.61 -1.54
CA THR A 125 25.07 -23.69 -0.76
C THR A 125 25.96 -22.79 0.09
N ILE A 126 25.81 -21.49 -0.05
CA ILE A 126 26.51 -20.46 0.71
C ILE A 126 25.48 -19.82 1.65
N TYR A 127 25.70 -19.87 2.95
CA TYR A 127 24.77 -19.38 3.98
C TYR A 127 25.23 -18.08 4.62
N ARG A 128 24.24 -17.34 5.17
CA ARG A 128 24.40 -16.10 5.92
C ARG A 128 25.05 -14.99 5.10
N ILE A 129 24.68 -14.89 3.83
CA ILE A 129 25.09 -13.79 2.99
C ILE A 129 24.28 -12.57 3.41
N ARG A 130 24.99 -11.50 3.82
CA ARG A 130 24.38 -10.19 4.01
C ARG A 130 24.09 -9.60 2.65
N LEU A 131 22.94 -8.96 2.52
CA LEU A 131 22.68 -8.13 1.36
C LEU A 131 23.39 -6.79 1.58
N SER A 132 24.01 -6.27 0.52
CA SER A 132 24.72 -4.98 0.56
C SER A 132 24.21 -4.05 -0.52
N VAL A 133 24.57 -2.79 -0.43
CA VAL A 133 24.18 -1.76 -1.39
C VAL A 133 25.40 -1.11 -2.00
N LEU A 134 25.41 -1.05 -3.32
CA LEU A 134 26.41 -0.34 -4.12
C LEU A 134 25.81 0.92 -4.75
N ASP A 135 26.64 1.88 -5.13
CA ASP A 135 26.23 3.05 -5.91
C ASP A 135 26.39 2.84 -7.43
N GLY A 136 26.13 3.90 -8.21
CA GLY A 136 26.36 3.97 -9.67
C GLY A 136 27.77 3.63 -10.15
N HIS A 137 28.76 3.68 -9.26
CA HIS A 137 30.17 3.41 -9.53
C HIS A 137 30.63 2.06 -8.97
N ALA A 138 29.68 1.25 -8.47
CA ALA A 138 29.93 -0.03 -7.81
C ALA A 138 30.79 0.10 -6.53
N GLU A 139 30.72 1.27 -5.88
CA GLU A 139 31.29 1.51 -4.55
C GLU A 139 30.28 1.11 -3.47
N HIS A 140 30.78 0.54 -2.37
CA HIS A 140 29.94 0.10 -1.26
C HIS A 140 29.37 1.29 -0.49
N VAL A 141 28.05 1.29 -0.28
CA VAL A 141 27.29 2.37 0.38
C VAL A 141 26.84 1.96 1.78
N GLY A 142 26.52 0.69 1.98
CA GLY A 142 26.11 0.14 3.27
C GLY A 142 25.58 -1.29 3.15
N ASP A 143 25.29 -1.88 4.30
CA ASP A 143 24.79 -3.24 4.46
C ASP A 143 23.31 -3.29 4.83
N GLY A 144 22.76 -4.49 5.01
CA GLY A 144 21.33 -4.66 5.27
C GLY A 144 20.80 -4.20 6.61
N ASP A 145 21.68 -4.03 7.56
CA ASP A 145 21.40 -3.39 8.83
C ASP A 145 21.46 -1.85 8.74
N ASP A 146 21.97 -1.30 7.65
CA ASP A 146 22.06 0.14 7.45
C ASP A 146 20.77 0.74 6.88
N THR A 147 20.53 2.00 7.25
CA THR A 147 19.59 2.85 6.55
C THR A 147 20.33 3.57 5.44
N ILE A 148 20.08 3.18 4.21
CA ILE A 148 20.74 3.76 3.04
C ILE A 148 20.06 5.06 2.69
N THR A 149 20.82 6.15 2.65
CA THR A 149 20.31 7.48 2.32
C THR A 149 20.76 7.92 0.93
N PHE A 150 19.88 8.63 0.24
CA PHE A 150 20.20 9.28 -1.02
C PHE A 150 20.74 10.69 -0.77
N PRO A 151 21.65 11.19 -1.61
CA PRO A 151 22.07 12.58 -1.56
C PRO A 151 20.85 13.52 -1.70
N PRO A 152 20.79 14.62 -0.92
CA PRO A 152 19.62 15.49 -0.90
C PRO A 152 19.44 16.27 -2.21
N ASN A 153 20.53 16.57 -2.92
CA ASN A 153 20.52 17.44 -4.10
C ASN A 153 20.94 16.75 -5.40
N ASP A 154 21.42 15.51 -5.31
CA ASP A 154 21.95 14.78 -6.47
C ASP A 154 21.09 13.58 -6.78
N GLU A 155 20.89 13.37 -8.08
CA GLU A 155 20.29 12.17 -8.64
C GLU A 155 21.33 11.04 -8.63
N SER A 156 20.94 9.86 -8.15
CA SER A 156 21.83 8.70 -8.06
C SER A 156 21.06 7.38 -8.07
N ASP A 157 21.73 6.36 -8.58
CA ASP A 157 21.31 4.97 -8.46
C ASP A 157 21.94 4.31 -7.22
N ARG A 158 21.22 3.33 -6.70
CA ARG A 158 21.65 2.39 -5.66
C ARG A 158 21.31 0.99 -6.12
N TYR A 159 22.19 0.04 -5.88
CA TYR A 159 22.04 -1.33 -6.32
C TYR A 159 22.11 -2.26 -5.13
N VAL A 160 21.03 -2.99 -4.86
CA VAL A 160 21.03 -4.05 -3.84
C VAL A 160 21.71 -5.27 -4.47
N VAL A 161 22.71 -5.82 -3.79
CA VAL A 161 23.51 -6.95 -4.27
C VAL A 161 23.61 -8.04 -3.21
N VAL A 162 23.77 -9.28 -3.68
CA VAL A 162 24.30 -10.36 -2.86
C VAL A 162 25.80 -10.14 -2.75
N ASP A 163 26.30 -9.71 -1.59
CA ASP A 163 27.73 -9.48 -1.36
C ASP A 163 28.29 -10.56 -0.44
N ILE A 164 29.27 -11.31 -0.93
CA ILE A 164 29.89 -12.38 -0.13
C ILE A 164 30.97 -11.73 0.73
N PRO A 165 30.95 -11.88 2.07
CA PRO A 165 31.83 -11.12 2.96
C PRO A 165 33.31 -11.40 2.70
N ASN A 166 34.10 -10.32 2.70
CA ASN A 166 35.53 -10.35 2.35
C ASN A 166 36.46 -10.55 3.54
N THR A 167 35.99 -10.27 4.76
CA THR A 167 36.85 -10.23 5.94
C THR A 167 36.11 -10.66 7.21
N GLY A 168 36.72 -11.59 7.96
CA GLY A 168 36.47 -11.80 9.38
C GLY A 168 35.19 -12.54 9.77
N GLU A 169 34.13 -12.52 8.96
CA GLU A 169 32.92 -13.29 9.22
C GLU A 169 33.05 -14.75 8.75
N GLU A 170 32.45 -15.66 9.52
CA GLU A 170 32.50 -17.09 9.22
C GLU A 170 31.61 -17.38 7.99
N LEU A 171 32.21 -17.40 6.79
CA LEU A 171 31.53 -17.85 5.58
C LEU A 171 31.19 -19.33 5.71
N PHE A 172 29.89 -19.66 5.57
CA PHE A 172 29.38 -21.02 5.64
C PHE A 172 29.11 -21.56 4.24
N VAL A 173 29.99 -22.41 3.74
CA VAL A 173 29.84 -23.11 2.46
C VAL A 173 29.51 -24.57 2.74
N PHE A 174 28.51 -25.12 2.06
CA PHE A 174 28.15 -26.53 2.12
C PHE A 174 28.09 -27.12 0.72
N ILE A 175 28.49 -28.38 0.62
CA ILE A 175 28.41 -29.17 -0.60
C ILE A 175 27.52 -30.36 -0.34
N ASP A 176 26.40 -30.43 -1.06
CA ASP A 176 25.45 -31.52 -0.99
C ASP A 176 25.53 -32.39 -2.25
N TYR A 177 25.38 -33.69 -2.08
CA TYR A 177 25.23 -34.69 -3.14
C TYR A 177 24.33 -35.84 -2.67
N PRO A 178 23.76 -36.67 -3.58
CA PRO A 178 22.80 -37.70 -3.22
C PRO A 178 23.30 -38.67 -2.15
N VAL A 179 22.41 -39.08 -1.24
CA VAL A 179 22.72 -40.08 -0.21
C VAL A 179 23.18 -41.39 -0.87
N GLY A 180 24.32 -41.92 -0.41
CA GLY A 180 24.93 -43.14 -0.95
C GLY A 180 25.80 -42.93 -2.19
N TYR A 181 25.90 -41.70 -2.72
CA TYR A 181 26.88 -41.37 -3.74
C TYR A 181 28.27 -41.23 -3.13
N LEU A 182 29.26 -41.88 -3.74
CA LEU A 182 30.66 -41.80 -3.32
C LEU A 182 31.39 -40.84 -4.25
N PRO A 183 31.56 -39.55 -3.89
CA PRO A 183 32.23 -38.60 -4.76
C PRO A 183 33.70 -38.99 -4.94
N PRO A 184 34.32 -38.63 -6.08
CA PRO A 184 35.76 -38.73 -6.23
C PRO A 184 36.48 -38.01 -5.09
N TYR A 185 37.71 -38.44 -4.76
CA TYR A 185 38.43 -37.93 -3.57
C TYR A 185 38.50 -36.39 -3.54
N ALA A 186 38.77 -35.78 -4.70
CA ALA A 186 38.73 -34.33 -5.00
C ALA A 186 37.48 -33.63 -4.49
N MET A 187 36.36 -34.31 -4.67
CA MET A 187 35.02 -33.78 -4.58
C MET A 187 34.34 -34.23 -3.29
N ARG A 188 35.10 -34.88 -2.39
CA ARG A 188 34.61 -35.09 -1.02
C ARG A 188 34.39 -33.72 -0.39
N GLN A 189 33.27 -33.63 0.33
CA GLN A 189 32.74 -32.40 0.89
C GLN A 189 33.81 -31.49 1.51
N ASN A 190 34.66 -32.02 2.37
CA ASN A 190 35.66 -31.23 3.10
C ASN A 190 36.70 -30.54 2.19
N PHE A 191 37.15 -31.16 1.10
CA PHE A 191 38.18 -30.57 0.23
C PHE A 191 37.59 -29.45 -0.63
N LEU A 192 36.48 -29.75 -1.31
CA LEU A 192 35.80 -28.78 -2.16
C LEU A 192 35.25 -27.60 -1.36
N GLN A 193 34.73 -27.86 -0.15
CA GLN A 193 34.26 -26.82 0.75
C GLN A 193 35.38 -25.85 1.15
N THR A 194 36.57 -26.35 1.50
CA THR A 194 37.73 -25.52 1.82
C THR A 194 38.15 -24.69 0.61
N ALA A 195 38.33 -25.32 -0.56
CA ALA A 195 38.75 -24.61 -1.77
C ALA A 195 37.75 -23.52 -2.19
N LEU A 196 36.44 -23.80 -2.12
CA LEU A 196 35.40 -22.80 -2.39
C LEU A 196 35.41 -21.68 -1.35
N LYS A 197 35.61 -21.98 -0.06
CA LYS A 197 35.68 -20.96 0.98
C LYS A 197 36.87 -20.03 0.76
N GLU A 198 38.04 -20.57 0.47
CA GLU A 198 39.22 -19.78 0.14
C GLU A 198 39.03 -18.95 -1.14
N PHE A 199 38.47 -19.55 -2.19
CA PHE A 199 38.18 -18.88 -3.44
C PHE A 199 37.23 -17.69 -3.23
N LEU A 200 36.14 -17.89 -2.50
CA LEU A 200 35.14 -16.86 -2.21
C LEU A 200 35.72 -15.71 -1.38
N GLN A 201 36.61 -16.02 -0.43
CA GLN A 201 37.33 -15.00 0.35
C GLN A 201 38.31 -14.19 -0.50
N LYS A 202 38.93 -14.80 -1.51
CA LYS A 202 39.88 -14.14 -2.42
C LYS A 202 39.17 -13.37 -3.54
N GLN A 203 38.03 -13.88 -4.02
CA GLN A 203 37.34 -13.41 -5.22
C GLN A 203 35.91 -12.99 -4.88
N THR A 204 35.84 -11.85 -4.22
CA THR A 204 34.68 -11.24 -3.56
C THR A 204 33.51 -10.95 -4.51
N ARG A 205 33.83 -10.68 -5.79
CA ARG A 205 32.86 -10.46 -6.88
C ARG A 205 32.52 -11.73 -7.68
N ALA A 206 32.94 -12.91 -7.23
CA ALA A 206 32.68 -14.16 -7.93
C ALA A 206 31.19 -14.51 -8.00
N PHE A 207 30.33 -13.89 -7.20
CA PHE A 207 28.87 -14.03 -7.27
C PHE A 207 28.19 -12.67 -7.18
N ALA A 208 28.41 -11.81 -8.18
CA ALA A 208 27.78 -10.49 -8.22
C ALA A 208 26.33 -10.59 -8.75
N TYR A 209 25.37 -10.78 -7.85
CA TYR A 209 23.95 -10.75 -8.21
C TYR A 209 23.31 -9.45 -7.74
N THR A 210 23.06 -8.55 -8.68
CA THR A 210 22.21 -7.38 -8.44
C THR A 210 20.77 -7.84 -8.31
N LEU A 211 20.22 -7.65 -7.11
CA LEU A 211 18.84 -7.92 -6.72
C LEU A 211 17.98 -6.68 -6.63
N ALA A 212 18.49 -5.47 -6.78
CA ALA A 212 17.64 -4.33 -7.07
C ALA A 212 18.42 -3.17 -7.62
N SER A 213 17.73 -2.28 -8.31
CA SER A 213 18.12 -0.89 -8.46
C SER A 213 17.05 0.01 -7.87
N ILE A 214 17.50 0.98 -7.09
CA ILE A 214 16.71 2.05 -6.50
C ILE A 214 17.30 3.38 -6.93
N ASN A 215 16.49 4.33 -7.40
CA ASN A 215 16.99 5.68 -7.68
C ASN A 215 16.10 6.77 -7.07
N ASN A 216 16.65 7.97 -6.98
CA ASN A 216 15.96 9.15 -6.48
C ASN A 216 15.70 10.19 -7.58
N TYR A 217 15.55 9.74 -8.83
CA TYR A 217 15.32 10.63 -9.97
C TYR A 217 13.96 11.30 -9.86
N LYS A 218 13.92 12.60 -10.13
CA LYS A 218 12.67 13.32 -10.10
C LYS A 218 11.81 12.88 -11.27
N PRO A 219 10.57 12.40 -11.03
CA PRO A 219 9.73 11.95 -12.12
C PRO A 219 9.31 13.14 -13.02
N PRO A 220 8.95 12.88 -14.29
CA PRO A 220 8.43 13.90 -15.19
C PRO A 220 7.22 14.65 -14.59
N SER A 221 7.03 15.90 -14.99
CA SER A 221 5.93 16.75 -14.51
C SER A 221 4.56 16.05 -14.67
N GLY A 222 3.77 16.02 -13.59
CA GLY A 222 2.45 15.37 -13.58
C GLY A 222 2.43 13.97 -12.96
N THR A 223 3.60 13.43 -12.60
CA THR A 223 3.71 12.20 -11.79
C THR A 223 3.87 12.56 -10.32
N LEU A 224 3.36 11.70 -9.43
CA LEU A 224 3.49 11.90 -7.99
C LEU A 224 4.96 11.82 -7.53
N ASP A 225 5.37 12.74 -6.66
CA ASP A 225 6.74 12.90 -6.15
C ASP A 225 6.99 11.96 -4.95
N LEU A 226 6.98 10.63 -5.17
CA LEU A 226 7.40 9.63 -4.17
C LEU A 226 8.88 9.30 -4.31
N VAL A 227 9.72 10.33 -4.47
CA VAL A 227 11.16 10.16 -4.64
C VAL A 227 11.77 9.59 -3.35
N PRO A 228 12.48 8.44 -3.41
CA PRO A 228 13.18 7.90 -2.25
C PRO A 228 14.17 8.90 -1.65
N GLN A 229 14.08 9.09 -0.34
CA GLN A 229 15.07 9.81 0.47
C GLN A 229 16.00 8.84 1.19
N ALA A 230 15.44 7.76 1.71
CA ALA A 230 16.17 6.68 2.35
C ALA A 230 15.44 5.36 2.14
N PHE A 231 16.16 4.25 2.26
CA PHE A 231 15.55 2.93 2.26
C PHE A 231 16.35 1.94 3.10
N ARG A 232 15.71 0.84 3.43
CA ARG A 232 16.28 -0.35 4.06
C ARG A 232 15.59 -1.57 3.49
N PHE A 233 16.16 -2.75 3.67
CA PHE A 233 15.49 -3.99 3.30
C PHE A 233 15.40 -4.95 4.47
N VAL A 234 14.39 -5.79 4.41
CA VAL A 234 14.08 -6.81 5.42
C VAL A 234 13.67 -8.09 4.72
N THR A 235 13.95 -9.21 5.36
CA THR A 235 13.64 -10.55 4.84
C THR A 235 12.64 -11.26 5.74
N TYR A 236 11.71 -12.00 5.15
CA TYR A 236 10.74 -12.77 5.91
C TYR A 236 10.57 -14.18 5.34
N ASN A 237 10.84 -15.20 6.15
CA ASN A 237 10.70 -16.62 5.85
C ASN A 237 9.52 -17.15 6.66
N VAL A 238 8.41 -17.43 5.98
CA VAL A 238 7.21 -18.00 6.59
C VAL A 238 7.33 -19.52 6.71
N SER A 239 7.92 -20.14 5.69
CA SER A 239 8.11 -21.58 5.61
C SER A 239 9.17 -21.92 4.56
N LYS A 240 9.50 -23.20 4.42
CA LYS A 240 10.48 -23.70 3.45
C LYS A 240 10.24 -23.20 2.01
N ASP A 241 8.99 -23.04 1.62
CA ASP A 241 8.59 -22.70 0.25
C ASP A 241 7.99 -21.29 0.13
N LEU A 242 8.05 -20.48 1.22
CA LEU A 242 7.45 -19.15 1.22
C LEU A 242 8.30 -18.17 2.01
N SER A 243 8.90 -17.25 1.27
CA SER A 243 9.80 -16.23 1.77
C SER A 243 9.77 -15.00 0.89
N PHE A 244 10.18 -13.88 1.47
CA PHE A 244 9.99 -12.56 0.90
C PHE A 244 11.21 -11.67 1.13
N LEU A 245 11.49 -10.83 0.14
CA LEU A 245 12.35 -9.66 0.26
C LEU A 245 11.45 -8.42 0.25
N THR A 246 11.65 -7.54 1.22
CA THR A 246 10.92 -6.27 1.30
C THR A 246 11.88 -5.10 1.31
N LEU A 247 11.56 -4.06 0.55
CA LEU A 247 12.18 -2.75 0.63
C LEU A 247 11.27 -1.80 1.40
N LEU A 248 11.80 -1.24 2.49
CA LEU A 248 11.18 -0.19 3.27
C LEU A 248 11.75 1.15 2.80
N VAL A 249 10.88 2.08 2.39
CA VAL A 249 11.27 3.32 1.71
C VAL A 249 10.69 4.50 2.45
N GLN A 250 11.56 5.47 2.72
CA GLN A 250 11.20 6.82 3.14
C GLN A 250 11.23 7.72 1.91
N THR A 251 10.20 8.52 1.74
CA THR A 251 10.03 9.43 0.61
C THR A 251 10.43 10.87 0.99
N ARG A 252 10.91 11.64 0.01
CA ARG A 252 11.25 13.06 0.21
C ARG A 252 10.02 13.83 0.67
N GLY A 253 10.21 14.66 1.70
CA GLY A 253 9.14 15.47 2.28
C GLY A 253 8.27 14.75 3.32
N SER A 254 8.51 13.47 3.56
CA SER A 254 7.92 12.77 4.71
C SER A 254 8.55 13.25 6.02
N SER A 255 7.72 13.41 7.05
CA SER A 255 8.15 13.67 8.42
C SER A 255 8.50 12.38 9.18
N ASN A 256 8.24 11.20 8.60
CA ASN A 256 8.50 9.92 9.23
C ASN A 256 9.91 9.46 8.83
N PRO A 257 10.88 9.39 9.75
CA PRO A 257 12.24 8.96 9.43
C PRO A 257 12.37 7.45 9.14
N GLY A 258 11.28 6.68 9.25
CA GLY A 258 11.35 5.22 9.40
C GLY A 258 11.86 4.84 10.79
N ASP A 259 11.53 3.63 11.28
CA ASP A 259 12.33 3.07 12.38
C ASP A 259 13.70 2.67 11.83
N THR A 260 14.75 2.95 12.60
CA THR A 260 16.14 2.66 12.25
C THR A 260 16.76 1.59 13.15
N LYS A 261 16.10 1.22 14.25
CA LYS A 261 16.59 0.22 15.20
C LYS A 261 15.79 -1.07 15.08
N ASP A 262 16.50 -2.20 15.05
CA ASP A 262 15.91 -3.55 15.08
C ASP A 262 14.78 -3.81 14.06
N VAL A 263 14.80 -3.10 12.93
CA VAL A 263 13.72 -3.09 11.92
C VAL A 263 13.43 -4.50 11.39
N GLN A 264 14.46 -5.32 11.20
CA GLN A 264 14.33 -6.73 10.80
C GLN A 264 13.53 -7.54 11.84
N SER A 265 13.82 -7.37 13.12
CA SER A 265 13.10 -8.02 14.22
C SER A 265 11.65 -7.55 14.30
N GLU A 266 11.43 -6.25 14.19
CA GLU A 266 10.11 -5.64 14.22
C GLU A 266 9.26 -6.12 13.03
N TRP A 267 9.84 -6.20 11.84
CA TRP A 267 9.19 -6.70 10.64
C TRP A 267 8.74 -8.16 10.82
N VAL A 268 9.66 -9.04 11.24
CA VAL A 268 9.35 -10.45 11.50
C VAL A 268 8.27 -10.57 12.59
N THR A 269 8.38 -9.78 13.66
CA THR A 269 7.41 -9.80 14.78
C THR A 269 6.03 -9.35 14.33
N THR A 270 5.97 -8.28 13.55
CA THR A 270 4.74 -7.72 12.99
C THR A 270 3.98 -8.76 12.17
N TRP A 271 4.65 -9.41 11.22
CA TRP A 271 3.97 -10.39 10.36
C TRP A 271 3.71 -11.73 11.05
N SER A 272 4.56 -12.15 11.99
CA SER A 272 4.40 -13.43 12.69
C SER A 272 3.36 -13.39 13.80
N TYR A 273 3.33 -12.30 14.59
CA TYR A 273 2.58 -12.24 15.84
C TYR A 273 1.44 -11.23 15.84
N SER A 274 1.63 -10.08 15.21
CA SER A 274 0.61 -9.03 15.21
C SER A 274 -0.40 -9.21 14.09
N ALA A 275 0.07 -9.19 12.84
CA ALA A 275 -0.77 -9.39 11.65
C ALA A 275 -1.13 -10.87 11.46
N LYS A 276 -0.21 -11.78 11.85
CA LYS A 276 -0.37 -13.25 11.73
C LYS A 276 -0.70 -13.71 10.30
N VAL A 277 -0.20 -12.98 9.31
CA VAL A 277 -0.35 -13.27 7.88
C VAL A 277 0.98 -12.97 7.18
N PRO A 278 1.27 -13.55 6.01
CA PRO A 278 2.40 -13.13 5.18
C PRO A 278 2.18 -11.72 4.61
N PRO A 279 3.26 -10.98 4.28
CA PRO A 279 3.21 -9.65 3.67
C PRO A 279 2.66 -9.63 2.24
N VAL A 280 2.56 -10.80 1.60
CA VAL A 280 1.91 -10.99 0.30
C VAL A 280 0.91 -12.13 0.43
N PRO A 281 -0.37 -11.95 0.05
CA PRO A 281 -1.35 -13.02 0.09
C PRO A 281 -1.04 -14.09 -0.95
N SER A 282 -1.46 -15.34 -0.68
CA SER A 282 -1.11 -16.53 -1.48
C SER A 282 -1.49 -16.50 -2.97
N THR A 283 -2.42 -15.63 -3.35
CA THR A 283 -2.90 -15.46 -4.73
C THR A 283 -2.08 -14.44 -5.53
N GLN A 284 -1.08 -13.82 -4.92
CA GLN A 284 -0.28 -12.74 -5.48
C GLN A 284 1.21 -13.02 -5.20
N SER A 285 2.11 -12.38 -5.95
CA SER A 285 3.56 -12.53 -5.77
C SER A 285 4.26 -11.23 -5.35
N ALA A 286 3.54 -10.11 -5.28
CA ALA A 286 4.05 -8.85 -4.79
C ALA A 286 2.98 -8.00 -4.08
N SER A 287 3.44 -7.12 -3.19
CA SER A 287 2.61 -6.12 -2.54
C SER A 287 3.36 -4.80 -2.37
N ILE A 288 2.60 -3.72 -2.37
CA ILE A 288 3.05 -2.39 -1.94
C ILE A 288 2.14 -1.95 -0.80
N ILE A 289 2.72 -1.57 0.31
CA ILE A 289 1.99 -1.13 1.50
C ILE A 289 2.44 0.28 1.82
N ILE A 290 1.51 1.23 1.75
CA ILE A 290 1.73 2.64 2.06
C ILE A 290 1.18 2.90 3.45
N ASN A 291 2.03 3.42 4.34
CA ASN A 291 1.65 3.76 5.70
C ASN A 291 0.44 4.69 5.71
N ASN A 292 -0.55 4.39 6.57
CA ASN A 292 -1.80 5.16 6.62
C ASN A 292 -1.56 6.66 6.84
N SER A 293 -0.66 7.04 7.76
CA SER A 293 -0.43 8.45 8.07
C SER A 293 0.15 9.20 6.87
N PHE A 294 1.14 8.60 6.21
CA PHE A 294 1.73 9.13 4.98
C PHE A 294 0.68 9.19 3.86
N PHE A 295 -0.10 8.12 3.70
CA PHE A 295 -1.16 8.04 2.71
C PHE A 295 -2.22 9.14 2.86
N LEU A 296 -2.67 9.40 4.10
CA LEU A 296 -3.61 10.48 4.36
C LEU A 296 -3.02 11.86 4.05
N GLN A 297 -1.78 12.11 4.45
CA GLN A 297 -1.13 13.41 4.27
C GLN A 297 -0.76 13.71 2.83
N SER A 298 -0.32 12.71 2.08
CA SER A 298 0.21 12.86 0.72
C SER A 298 -0.86 12.76 -0.36
N PHE A 299 -1.95 12.02 -0.12
CA PHE A 299 -2.95 11.71 -1.17
C PHE A 299 -4.35 12.23 -0.84
N VAL A 300 -4.84 11.96 0.37
CA VAL A 300 -6.24 12.24 0.72
C VAL A 300 -6.44 13.71 1.08
N LYS A 301 -5.63 14.23 2.02
CA LYS A 301 -5.74 15.63 2.47
C LYS A 301 -5.53 16.62 1.33
N PRO A 302 -4.52 16.48 0.43
CA PRO A 302 -4.35 17.40 -0.69
C PRO A 302 -5.55 17.44 -1.63
N ALA A 303 -6.21 16.30 -1.90
CA ALA A 303 -7.42 16.23 -2.72
C ALA A 303 -8.61 17.00 -2.12
N LEU A 304 -8.64 17.13 -0.78
CA LEU A 304 -9.70 17.81 -0.03
C LEU A 304 -9.35 19.26 0.37
N ARG A 305 -8.10 19.69 0.21
CA ARG A 305 -7.63 21.03 0.66
C ARG A 305 -8.39 22.20 0.06
N SER A 306 -8.85 22.09 -1.20
CA SER A 306 -9.66 23.14 -1.83
C SER A 306 -11.08 23.22 -1.28
N GLN A 307 -11.54 22.15 -0.62
CA GLN A 307 -12.91 22.02 -0.14
C GLN A 307 -13.01 22.21 1.38
N THR A 308 -12.00 21.85 2.16
CA THR A 308 -12.04 21.89 3.64
C THR A 308 -11.19 23.01 4.24
N THR A 309 -11.61 23.59 5.37
CA THR A 309 -10.81 24.50 6.20
C THR A 309 -9.92 23.76 7.20
N SER A 310 -10.34 22.59 7.69
CA SER A 310 -9.50 21.72 8.52
C SER A 310 -9.95 20.27 8.43
N MET A 311 -9.03 19.34 8.71
CA MET A 311 -9.30 17.90 8.70
C MET A 311 -8.59 17.24 9.87
N THR A 312 -9.30 16.38 10.60
CA THR A 312 -8.74 15.51 11.64
C THR A 312 -9.13 14.07 11.38
N ASP A 313 -8.24 13.13 11.66
CA ASP A 313 -8.46 11.72 11.35
C ASP A 313 -9.46 11.12 12.36
N ILE A 314 -10.37 10.26 11.90
CA ILE A 314 -11.31 9.51 12.75
C ILE A 314 -11.13 8.01 12.55
N ALA A 315 -11.18 7.25 13.63
CA ALA A 315 -11.09 5.79 13.57
C ALA A 315 -12.36 5.20 12.94
N ILE A 316 -12.20 4.26 12.01
CA ILE A 316 -13.29 3.43 11.52
C ILE A 316 -13.39 2.22 12.44
N ASN A 317 -14.49 2.15 13.19
CA ASN A 317 -14.77 1.03 14.08
C ASN A 317 -15.57 -0.03 13.31
N GLY A 318 -14.89 -1.01 12.72
CA GLY A 318 -15.52 -2.13 12.02
C GLY A 318 -14.47 -3.13 11.53
N ASP A 319 -14.89 -4.31 11.05
CA ASP A 319 -13.97 -5.30 10.45
C ASP A 319 -13.54 -4.91 9.02
N ILE A 320 -14.09 -3.81 8.48
CA ILE A 320 -13.86 -3.31 7.13
C ILE A 320 -13.03 -2.03 7.28
N GLY A 321 -11.78 -2.07 6.83
CA GLY A 321 -10.90 -0.91 6.87
C GLY A 321 -11.33 0.23 5.93
N GLY A 322 -10.68 1.38 6.08
CA GLY A 322 -10.90 2.52 5.21
C GLY A 322 -10.18 3.78 5.67
N ILE A 323 -10.68 4.92 5.18
CA ILE A 323 -10.24 6.26 5.57
C ILE A 323 -11.40 6.97 6.25
N GLY A 324 -11.18 7.39 7.49
CA GLY A 324 -12.13 8.23 8.23
C GLY A 324 -11.54 9.62 8.44
N LEU A 325 -12.26 10.66 8.02
CA LEU A 325 -11.91 12.05 8.26
C LEU A 325 -13.08 12.82 8.87
N GLN A 326 -12.78 13.62 9.88
CA GLN A 326 -13.64 14.70 10.36
C GLN A 326 -13.23 15.99 9.67
N CYS A 327 -14.05 16.44 8.73
CA CYS A 327 -13.79 17.64 7.96
C CYS A 327 -14.57 18.84 8.53
N LYS A 328 -13.93 20.00 8.55
CA LYS A 328 -14.59 21.31 8.64
C LYS A 328 -14.54 21.96 7.28
N TRP A 329 -15.66 22.52 6.86
CA TRP A 329 -15.79 23.16 5.55
C TRP A 329 -15.73 24.70 5.70
N PRO A 330 -15.37 25.44 4.64
CA PRO A 330 -15.48 26.89 4.63
C PRO A 330 -16.94 27.29 4.80
N LYS A 331 -17.15 28.45 5.39
CA LYS A 331 -18.48 29.05 5.48
C LYS A 331 -19.00 29.29 4.07
N GLN A 332 -19.99 28.50 3.67
CA GLN A 332 -20.76 28.75 2.45
C GLN A 332 -22.02 29.51 2.83
N THR A 333 -22.38 30.49 2.01
CA THR A 333 -23.62 31.25 2.08
C THR A 333 -24.45 30.96 0.85
N ARG A 334 -25.70 30.59 1.03
CA ARG A 334 -26.67 30.46 -0.06
C ARG A 334 -27.28 31.81 -0.42
N GLU A 335 -27.79 31.94 -1.63
CA GLU A 335 -28.61 33.10 -1.98
C GLU A 335 -29.90 33.10 -1.16
N LYS A 336 -30.32 34.29 -0.74
CA LYS A 336 -31.61 34.48 -0.10
C LYS A 336 -32.70 34.09 -1.10
N LYS A 337 -33.58 33.16 -0.71
CA LYS A 337 -34.80 32.85 -1.47
C LYS A 337 -36.00 33.46 -0.77
N ASP A 338 -36.78 34.21 -1.55
CA ASP A 338 -38.03 34.82 -1.12
C ASP A 338 -39.19 34.02 -1.72
N TYR A 339 -40.02 33.45 -0.86
CA TYR A 339 -41.21 32.70 -1.28
C TYR A 339 -42.46 33.54 -1.04
N TYR A 340 -43.16 33.82 -2.13
CA TYR A 340 -44.42 34.57 -2.14
C TYR A 340 -45.58 33.59 -2.24
N LYS A 341 -46.01 33.07 -1.08
CA LYS A 341 -47.16 32.17 -0.85
C LYS A 341 -46.93 30.66 -1.02
N GLY A 342 -47.45 29.91 -0.06
CA GLY A 342 -47.58 28.46 -0.05
C GLY A 342 -48.81 28.06 0.76
N HIS A 343 -49.35 26.86 0.51
CA HIS A 343 -50.48 26.29 1.24
C HIS A 343 -50.04 25.00 1.94
N GLY A 344 -50.39 24.85 3.22
CA GLY A 344 -50.32 23.55 3.91
C GLY A 344 -51.69 22.89 3.82
N ASP A 345 -51.79 21.75 3.14
CA ASP A 345 -53.04 21.00 3.06
C ASP A 345 -53.24 20.19 4.35
N ILE A 346 -54.14 20.64 5.21
CA ILE A 346 -54.53 19.91 6.41
C ILE A 346 -55.97 19.47 6.20
N THR A 347 -56.14 18.25 5.68
CA THR A 347 -57.45 17.67 5.34
C THR A 347 -58.34 17.37 6.57
N SER A 348 -57.94 17.75 7.78
CA SER A 348 -58.75 17.59 8.98
C SER A 348 -58.46 18.69 9.99
N TRP A 349 -59.48 19.53 10.27
CA TRP A 349 -59.61 20.65 11.23
C TRP A 349 -59.68 22.06 10.60
N PRO A 350 -60.44 23.02 11.19
CA PRO A 350 -60.78 24.31 10.58
C PRO A 350 -59.64 25.34 10.67
N LEU A 351 -58.40 24.95 10.35
CA LEU A 351 -57.26 25.86 10.39
C LEU A 351 -56.53 25.81 9.04
N ASP A 352 -56.87 26.76 8.18
CA ASP A 352 -56.09 27.04 6.97
C ASP A 352 -54.88 27.89 7.35
N TRP A 353 -53.71 27.46 6.88
CA TRP A 353 -52.47 28.19 7.02
C TRP A 353 -52.01 28.67 5.65
N GLU A 354 -51.83 29.98 5.53
CA GLU A 354 -51.23 30.61 4.36
C GLU A 354 -49.97 31.35 4.78
N TRP A 355 -48.98 31.35 3.90
CA TRP A 355 -47.78 32.16 4.08
C TRP A 355 -47.91 33.38 3.19
N SER A 356 -47.63 34.58 3.68
CA SER A 356 -47.55 35.74 2.78
C SER A 356 -46.13 36.02 2.34
N GLU A 357 -45.16 35.82 3.25
CA GLU A 357 -43.74 36.11 3.01
C GLU A 357 -42.89 35.14 3.82
N LEU A 358 -41.99 34.41 3.17
CA LEU A 358 -40.92 33.65 3.82
C LEU A 358 -39.58 34.11 3.27
N HIS A 359 -38.72 34.59 4.17
CA HIS A 359 -37.32 34.84 3.89
C HIS A 359 -36.49 33.74 4.53
N VAL A 360 -35.85 32.95 3.68
CA VAL A 360 -34.79 32.04 4.11
C VAL A 360 -33.47 32.79 3.95
N PRO A 361 -32.87 33.35 5.02
CA PRO A 361 -31.53 33.93 4.96
C PRO A 361 -30.52 32.93 4.42
N ALA A 362 -29.40 33.46 3.96
CA ALA A 362 -28.27 32.67 3.51
C ALA A 362 -27.95 31.59 4.54
N VAL A 363 -28.11 30.32 4.15
CA VAL A 363 -27.76 29.19 5.02
C VAL A 363 -26.26 29.27 5.26
N GLU A 364 -25.87 29.25 6.53
CA GLU A 364 -24.48 29.24 6.93
C GLU A 364 -24.10 27.84 7.35
N TYR A 365 -22.99 27.32 6.81
CA TYR A 365 -22.33 26.15 7.37
C TYR A 365 -21.98 26.43 8.83
N ASP A 366 -22.28 25.50 9.75
CA ASP A 366 -21.74 25.58 11.11
C ASP A 366 -20.31 25.03 11.10
N PRO A 367 -19.27 25.89 11.16
CA PRO A 367 -17.88 25.45 11.13
C PRO A 367 -17.47 24.66 12.37
N ASN A 368 -18.31 24.61 13.40
CA ASN A 368 -18.07 23.82 14.60
C ASN A 368 -18.68 22.42 14.49
N ASN A 369 -19.55 22.17 13.51
CA ASN A 369 -20.17 20.87 13.32
C ASN A 369 -19.29 20.03 12.40
N GLY A 370 -18.51 19.15 13.01
CA GLY A 370 -17.68 18.20 12.28
C GLY A 370 -18.55 17.39 11.31
N SER A 371 -18.15 17.35 10.04
CA SER A 371 -18.78 16.51 9.01
C SER A 371 -17.95 15.26 8.77
N PRO A 372 -18.40 14.05 9.17
CA PRO A 372 -17.65 12.83 8.94
C PRO A 372 -17.68 12.46 7.45
N LEU A 373 -16.50 12.20 6.90
CA LEU A 373 -16.28 11.57 5.60
C LEU A 373 -15.63 10.21 5.84
N MET A 374 -16.34 9.15 5.53
CA MET A 374 -15.87 7.77 5.63
C MET A 374 -15.80 7.15 4.24
N LEU A 375 -14.61 6.68 3.87
CA LEU A 375 -14.31 6.01 2.63
C LEU A 375 -13.91 4.57 2.97
N THR A 376 -14.84 3.63 2.77
CA THR A 376 -14.67 2.24 3.17
C THR A 376 -14.43 1.37 1.92
N PHE A 377 -13.30 0.69 1.88
CA PHE A 377 -12.92 -0.16 0.74
C PHE A 377 -13.40 -1.58 0.98
N SER A 378 -14.38 -2.03 0.20
CA SER A 378 -14.97 -3.37 0.34
C SER A 378 -14.55 -4.30 -0.78
N HIS A 379 -14.17 -5.52 -0.37
CA HIS A 379 -13.84 -6.67 -1.23
C HIS A 379 -14.81 -7.83 -0.98
N SER A 380 -16.04 -7.51 -0.55
CA SER A 380 -17.07 -8.40 0.03
C SER A 380 -17.43 -9.68 -0.73
N ASN A 381 -16.83 -9.95 -1.90
CA ASN A 381 -17.08 -11.13 -2.72
C ASN A 381 -15.80 -11.86 -3.21
N GLY A 382 -14.62 -11.56 -2.65
CA GLY A 382 -13.34 -12.15 -3.07
C GLY A 382 -12.70 -11.47 -4.28
N PHE A 383 -11.51 -11.94 -4.69
CA PHE A 383 -10.73 -11.40 -5.83
C PHE A 383 -11.42 -11.53 -7.20
N ASP A 384 -12.52 -12.27 -7.28
CA ASP A 384 -13.22 -12.50 -8.56
C ASP A 384 -14.18 -11.36 -8.92
N LYS A 385 -14.43 -10.43 -8.01
CA LYS A 385 -15.31 -9.27 -8.23
C LYS A 385 -14.59 -7.96 -7.94
N PRO A 386 -14.82 -6.91 -8.74
CA PRO A 386 -14.16 -5.63 -8.57
C PRO A 386 -14.33 -5.08 -7.15
N ALA A 387 -13.26 -4.49 -6.63
CA ALA A 387 -13.30 -3.72 -5.40
C ALA A 387 -14.31 -2.57 -5.52
N THR A 388 -14.95 -2.24 -4.40
CA THR A 388 -15.90 -1.13 -4.32
C THR A 388 -15.47 -0.16 -3.23
N LEU A 389 -15.62 1.13 -3.52
CA LEU A 389 -15.48 2.18 -2.53
C LEU A 389 -16.88 2.60 -2.06
N HIS A 390 -17.17 2.34 -0.79
CA HIS A 390 -18.36 2.85 -0.12
C HIS A 390 -18.04 4.20 0.53
N ILE A 391 -18.87 5.20 0.23
CA ILE A 391 -18.71 6.58 0.65
C ILE A 391 -19.90 6.91 1.53
N HIS A 392 -19.60 7.17 2.79
CA HIS A 392 -20.56 7.75 3.71
C HIS A 392 -20.07 9.13 4.10
N TRP A 393 -20.83 10.15 3.70
CA TRP A 393 -20.49 11.53 3.98
C TRP A 393 -21.70 12.23 4.55
N GLN A 394 -21.54 12.81 5.73
CA GLN A 394 -22.59 13.58 6.39
C GLN A 394 -22.15 15.02 6.64
N TYR A 395 -23.05 15.97 6.42
CA TYR A 395 -22.88 17.36 6.83
C TYR A 395 -24.17 17.92 7.45
N GLY A 396 -24.01 18.91 8.32
CA GLY A 396 -25.10 19.58 9.00
C GLY A 396 -25.10 21.08 8.72
N TYR A 397 -26.28 21.63 8.46
CA TYR A 397 -26.51 23.07 8.33
C TYR A 397 -27.57 23.51 9.33
N LYS A 398 -27.41 24.73 9.84
CA LYS A 398 -28.48 25.42 10.55
C LYS A 398 -29.06 26.49 9.64
N SER A 399 -30.32 26.35 9.31
CA SER A 399 -31.07 27.34 8.55
C SER A 399 -31.96 28.09 9.51
N THR A 400 -31.93 29.42 9.46
CA THR A 400 -32.94 30.27 10.08
C THR A 400 -33.93 30.72 9.02
N TRP A 401 -35.10 31.17 9.42
CA TRP A 401 -36.07 31.79 8.55
C TRP A 401 -36.90 32.81 9.34
N ASN A 402 -37.44 33.79 8.62
CA ASN A 402 -38.45 34.69 9.16
C ASN A 402 -39.55 34.89 8.12
N GLY A 403 -40.77 35.10 8.59
CA GLY A 403 -41.91 35.22 7.71
C GLY A 403 -43.17 35.66 8.42
N VAL A 404 -44.25 35.71 7.65
CA VAL A 404 -45.59 36.01 8.15
C VAL A 404 -46.49 34.81 7.88
N GLN A 405 -46.98 34.23 8.96
CA GLN A 405 -47.96 33.16 8.98
C GLN A 405 -49.35 33.77 9.08
N ILE A 406 -50.25 33.38 8.19
CA ILE A 406 -51.66 33.75 8.21
C ILE A 406 -52.45 32.52 8.62
N LYS A 407 -53.01 32.55 9.82
CA LYS A 407 -53.91 31.53 10.35
C LYS A 407 -55.34 31.99 10.11
N ARG A 408 -56.16 31.18 9.44
CA ARG A 408 -57.61 31.45 9.36
C ARG A 408 -58.33 30.64 10.42
N PHE A 409 -59.16 31.28 11.21
CA PHE A 409 -60.07 30.59 12.14
C PHE A 409 -61.51 31.03 11.90
N TRP A 410 -62.41 30.09 12.15
CA TRP A 410 -63.84 30.31 12.03
C TRP A 410 -64.34 31.00 13.29
N LEU A 411 -64.83 32.24 13.14
CA LEU A 411 -65.57 32.94 14.19
C LEU A 411 -67.06 32.68 14.00
N ASN A 412 -67.67 32.03 14.99
CA ASN A 412 -69.12 31.97 15.08
C ASN A 412 -69.64 33.33 15.55
N ASP A 413 -70.30 34.07 14.67
CA ASP A 413 -71.10 35.21 15.09
C ASP A 413 -72.33 34.72 15.85
N SER A 414 -72.71 35.40 16.92
CA SER A 414 -73.84 35.00 17.76
C SER A 414 -75.17 35.04 17.01
N ASP A 415 -75.25 35.85 15.94
CA ASP A 415 -76.47 36.18 15.22
C ASP A 415 -76.32 36.13 13.67
N GLY A 416 -75.30 35.43 13.14
CA GLY A 416 -75.04 35.38 11.69
C GLY A 416 -74.28 34.14 11.22
N PRO A 417 -74.18 33.88 9.90
CA PRO A 417 -73.30 32.84 9.39
C PRO A 417 -71.86 33.19 9.80
N GLY A 418 -71.16 32.25 10.43
CA GLY A 418 -69.79 32.47 10.85
C GLY A 418 -68.89 32.90 9.68
N GLN A 419 -67.78 33.55 10.01
CA GLN A 419 -66.83 34.03 9.02
C GLN A 419 -65.42 33.54 9.32
N TRP A 420 -64.66 33.27 8.27
CA TRP A 420 -63.24 33.02 8.34
C TRP A 420 -62.51 34.34 8.51
N VAL A 421 -61.81 34.51 9.64
CA VAL A 421 -61.00 35.71 9.90
C VAL A 421 -59.52 35.33 9.86
N PRO A 422 -58.70 36.05 9.08
CA PRO A 422 -57.25 35.85 9.08
C PRO A 422 -56.62 36.51 10.30
N ASP A 423 -55.70 35.81 10.93
CA ASP A 423 -54.78 36.33 11.95
C ASP A 423 -53.35 36.16 11.44
N ALA A 424 -52.66 37.30 11.32
CA ALA A 424 -51.32 37.36 10.77
C ALA A 424 -50.30 37.49 11.90
N LYS A 425 -49.42 36.50 12.01
CA LYS A 425 -48.36 36.45 13.02
C LYS A 425 -47.01 36.47 12.31
N LYS A 426 -46.13 37.37 12.75
CA LYS A 426 -44.72 37.30 12.39
C LYS A 426 -44.11 36.11 13.12
N CYS A 427 -43.49 35.22 12.38
CA CYS A 427 -42.86 34.03 12.89
C CYS A 427 -41.41 34.00 12.43
N ASP A 428 -40.54 33.67 13.35
CA ASP A 428 -39.18 33.24 13.09
C ASP A 428 -39.05 31.77 13.47
N GLY A 429 -38.04 31.13 12.90
CA GLY A 429 -37.74 29.75 13.22
C GLY A 429 -36.40 29.33 12.66
N SER A 430 -36.00 28.14 13.05
CA SER A 430 -34.81 27.50 12.54
C SER A 430 -35.01 26.00 12.42
N PHE A 431 -34.21 25.39 11.58
CA PHE A 431 -34.13 23.94 11.41
C PHE A 431 -32.68 23.55 11.16
N ASN A 432 -32.28 22.41 11.72
CA ASN A 432 -31.02 21.77 11.42
C ASN A 432 -31.27 20.78 10.29
N THR A 433 -30.55 20.92 9.18
CA THR A 433 -30.60 19.97 8.07
C THR A 433 -29.33 19.15 8.07
N ALA A 434 -29.44 17.86 8.33
CA ALA A 434 -28.41 16.89 8.02
C ALA A 434 -28.59 16.43 6.58
N TYR A 435 -27.49 16.27 5.87
CA TYR A 435 -27.51 15.61 4.58
C TYR A 435 -26.53 14.47 4.63
N THR A 436 -26.90 13.38 3.98
CA THR A 436 -26.12 12.17 3.93
C THR A 436 -25.99 11.74 2.48
N LEU A 437 -24.74 11.63 2.01
CA LEU A 437 -24.41 10.86 0.82
C LEU A 437 -24.01 9.48 1.30
N ASP A 438 -24.73 8.50 0.77
CA ASP A 438 -24.44 7.10 0.97
C ASP A 438 -24.35 6.46 -0.42
N LYS A 439 -23.13 6.29 -0.91
CA LYS A 439 -22.84 5.98 -2.32
C LYS A 439 -21.77 4.91 -2.43
N THR A 440 -21.95 3.98 -3.35
CA THR A 440 -20.93 2.99 -3.69
C THR A 440 -20.41 3.24 -5.10
N ILE A 441 -19.09 3.31 -5.25
CA ILE A 441 -18.39 3.44 -6.53
C ILE A 441 -17.67 2.14 -6.84
N SER A 442 -17.81 1.64 -8.07
CA SER A 442 -17.02 0.50 -8.55
C SER A 442 -15.64 0.96 -9.00
N LEU A 443 -14.59 0.22 -8.62
CA LEU A 443 -13.20 0.55 -8.94
C LEU A 443 -12.71 -0.13 -10.23
N THR A 444 -13.61 -0.47 -11.16
CA THR A 444 -13.28 -1.17 -12.42
C THR A 444 -12.42 -0.37 -13.38
N ASP A 445 -12.49 0.96 -13.29
CA ASP A 445 -11.91 1.87 -14.28
C ASP A 445 -10.49 2.33 -13.90
N LEU A 446 -9.98 1.85 -12.76
CA LEU A 446 -8.62 2.12 -12.34
C LEU A 446 -7.62 1.44 -13.30
N SER A 447 -6.52 2.14 -13.58
CA SER A 447 -5.42 1.64 -14.44
C SER A 447 -4.06 1.85 -13.77
N ASP A 448 -3.00 1.24 -14.30
CA ASP A 448 -1.64 1.39 -13.75
C ASP A 448 -1.07 2.79 -14.02
N GLU A 449 -1.57 3.42 -15.07
CA GLU A 449 -1.14 4.74 -15.53
C GLU A 449 -1.90 5.87 -14.83
N ASP A 450 -3.15 5.64 -14.45
CA ASP A 450 -3.96 6.55 -13.64
C ASP A 450 -4.74 5.76 -12.59
N LEU A 451 -4.13 5.60 -11.42
CA LEU A 451 -4.83 5.14 -10.24
C LEU A 451 -5.48 6.40 -9.62
N SER A 452 -6.67 6.73 -10.10
CA SER A 452 -7.43 7.86 -9.55
C SER A 452 -8.89 7.52 -9.36
N ILE A 453 -9.44 7.91 -8.22
CA ILE A 453 -10.83 7.72 -7.88
C ILE A 453 -11.51 9.09 -7.87
N ASN A 454 -12.44 9.28 -8.81
CA ASN A 454 -13.31 10.45 -8.82
C ASN A 454 -14.48 10.20 -7.87
N VAL A 455 -14.60 11.05 -6.85
CA VAL A 455 -15.73 11.06 -5.94
C VAL A 455 -16.54 12.30 -6.27
N ASP A 456 -17.62 12.09 -7.03
CA ASP A 456 -18.58 13.14 -7.36
C ASP A 456 -19.95 12.81 -6.78
N ALA A 457 -20.59 13.81 -6.19
CA ALA A 457 -21.94 13.71 -5.66
C ALA A 457 -22.86 14.71 -6.36
N ARG A 458 -23.86 14.21 -7.08
CA ARG A 458 -24.91 15.04 -7.69
C ARG A 458 -25.88 15.51 -6.61
N SER A 459 -26.57 16.62 -6.86
CA SER A 459 -27.50 17.21 -5.89
C SER A 459 -28.64 16.27 -5.48
N ASP A 460 -29.08 15.39 -6.38
CA ASP A 460 -30.14 14.40 -6.18
C ASP A 460 -29.67 13.12 -5.46
N GLU A 461 -28.36 12.91 -5.29
CA GLU A 461 -27.80 11.76 -4.57
C GLU A 461 -27.76 11.97 -3.05
N TRP A 462 -28.01 13.20 -2.57
CA TRP A 462 -28.01 13.52 -1.15
C TRP A 462 -29.37 13.25 -0.52
N ARG A 463 -29.38 12.42 0.52
CA ARG A 463 -30.54 12.30 1.42
C ARG A 463 -30.55 13.49 2.37
N THR A 464 -31.67 14.21 2.46
CA THR A 464 -31.86 15.32 3.39
C THR A 464 -32.73 14.89 4.57
N ASP A 465 -32.31 15.28 5.77
CA ASP A 465 -33.07 15.12 7.01
C ASP A 465 -33.10 16.47 7.72
N ALA A 466 -34.27 17.12 7.72
CA ALA A 466 -34.47 18.42 8.31
C ALA A 466 -35.23 18.27 9.62
N VAL A 467 -34.64 18.75 10.71
CA VAL A 467 -35.20 18.71 12.06
C VAL A 467 -35.40 20.15 12.53
N PRO A 468 -36.64 20.59 12.81
CA PRO A 468 -36.88 21.92 13.34
C PRO A 468 -36.28 22.06 14.74
N ASP A 469 -35.77 23.24 15.08
CA ASP A 469 -35.36 23.52 16.46
C ASP A 469 -36.60 23.48 17.37
N ALA A 470 -36.51 22.75 18.48
CA ALA A 470 -37.58 22.69 19.47
C ALA A 470 -37.75 24.05 20.16
N GLY A 471 -38.94 24.64 20.11
CA GLY A 471 -39.20 25.91 20.78
C GLY A 471 -40.50 26.62 20.41
N ASN A 472 -40.74 27.75 21.09
CA ASN A 472 -41.85 28.66 20.85
C ASN A 472 -41.66 29.38 19.50
N GLY A 473 -42.72 29.42 18.70
CA GLY A 473 -42.71 29.93 17.33
C GLY A 473 -43.59 29.04 16.46
N PHE A 474 -43.35 29.05 15.16
CA PHE A 474 -44.12 28.27 14.20
C PHE A 474 -44.11 26.75 14.46
N TRP A 475 -42.94 26.17 14.74
CA TRP A 475 -42.81 24.73 15.00
C TRP A 475 -43.47 24.32 16.32
N GLY A 476 -43.46 25.21 17.32
CA GLY A 476 -44.24 25.07 18.55
C GLY A 476 -45.75 25.08 18.28
N ASP A 477 -46.21 26.00 17.42
CA ASP A 477 -47.64 26.09 17.04
C ASP A 477 -48.09 24.86 16.22
N ILE A 478 -47.25 24.32 15.34
CA ILE A 478 -47.48 23.05 14.64
C ILE A 478 -47.50 21.87 15.61
N SER A 479 -46.44 21.69 16.41
CA SER A 479 -46.32 20.55 17.33
C SER A 479 -47.43 20.52 18.38
N ALA A 480 -47.88 21.68 18.86
CA ALA A 480 -49.02 21.80 19.76
C ALA A 480 -50.35 21.38 19.11
N VAL A 481 -50.52 21.61 17.81
CA VAL A 481 -51.72 21.23 17.05
C VAL A 481 -51.72 19.73 16.72
N PHE A 482 -50.56 19.12 16.46
CA PHE A 482 -50.44 17.71 16.09
C PHE A 482 -50.12 16.76 17.25
N GLY A 483 -50.08 17.25 18.49
CA GLY A 483 -50.00 16.43 19.69
C GLY A 483 -48.64 15.75 19.94
N GLY A 484 -47.54 16.31 19.42
CA GLY A 484 -46.21 15.72 19.55
C GLY A 484 -45.11 16.49 18.82
N THR A 485 -43.87 16.03 18.96
CA THR A 485 -42.68 16.57 18.26
C THR A 485 -42.91 16.63 16.75
N ALA A 486 -42.77 17.82 16.16
CA ALA A 486 -42.93 18.03 14.72
C ALA A 486 -42.08 17.02 13.91
N HIS A 487 -42.71 16.34 12.96
CA HIS A 487 -42.08 15.33 12.12
C HIS A 487 -41.56 15.96 10.80
N GLN A 488 -40.63 15.29 10.12
CA GLN A 488 -40.05 15.73 8.84
C GLN A 488 -41.11 16.05 7.77
N GLY A 489 -42.25 15.34 7.78
CA GLY A 489 -43.38 15.56 6.87
C GLY A 489 -44.15 16.86 7.12
N ASP A 490 -43.97 17.50 8.27
CA ASP A 490 -44.64 18.75 8.64
C ASP A 490 -43.88 19.99 8.13
N ILE A 491 -42.66 19.80 7.60
CA ILE A 491 -41.86 20.86 7.00
C ILE A 491 -42.31 21.05 5.55
N PRO A 492 -42.79 22.24 5.14
CA PRO A 492 -43.23 22.46 3.77
C PRO A 492 -42.12 22.16 2.75
N SER A 493 -42.47 21.53 1.63
CA SER A 493 -41.50 21.09 0.61
C SER A 493 -40.64 22.24 0.04
N PHE A 494 -41.17 23.47 -0.02
CA PHE A 494 -40.41 24.65 -0.44
C PHE A 494 -39.38 25.14 0.60
N VAL A 495 -39.56 24.78 1.88
CA VAL A 495 -38.56 24.95 2.95
C VAL A 495 -37.51 23.84 2.88
N GLN A 496 -37.89 22.66 2.37
CA GLN A 496 -36.99 21.53 2.11
C GLN A 496 -36.14 21.71 0.84
N ASP A 497 -36.48 22.64 -0.07
CA ASP A 497 -35.73 22.95 -1.30
C ASP A 497 -34.36 23.57 -0.99
N THR A 498 -33.47 22.68 -0.60
CA THR A 498 -32.18 22.98 -0.03
C THR A 498 -31.10 22.24 -0.80
N THR A 499 -31.23 22.15 -2.13
CA THR A 499 -30.25 21.48 -2.99
C THR A 499 -28.84 22.00 -2.73
N MET A 500 -27.96 21.11 -2.30
CA MET A 500 -26.53 21.40 -2.29
C MET A 500 -26.00 21.47 -3.73
N GLY A 501 -25.04 22.37 -3.96
CA GLY A 501 -24.17 22.24 -5.11
C GLY A 501 -23.45 20.90 -5.06
N GLY A 502 -23.24 20.27 -6.21
CA GLY A 502 -22.48 19.02 -6.26
C GLY A 502 -21.09 19.24 -5.68
N ILE A 503 -20.65 18.34 -4.81
CA ILE A 503 -19.26 18.33 -4.32
C ILE A 503 -18.54 17.18 -5.00
N GLY A 504 -17.37 17.49 -5.53
CA GLY A 504 -16.49 16.55 -6.20
C GLY A 504 -15.06 16.69 -5.71
N PHE A 505 -14.38 15.57 -5.50
CA PHE A 505 -12.93 15.52 -5.32
C PHE A 505 -12.35 14.32 -6.05
N LYS A 506 -11.12 14.48 -6.55
CA LYS A 506 -10.37 13.41 -7.21
C LYS A 506 -9.26 12.96 -6.25
N LEU A 507 -9.36 11.74 -5.74
CA LEU A 507 -8.23 11.09 -5.10
C LEU A 507 -7.32 10.60 -6.23
N SER A 508 -6.17 11.24 -6.41
CA SER A 508 -5.19 10.79 -7.40
C SER A 508 -3.99 10.21 -6.68
N PHE A 509 -3.70 8.95 -7.00
CA PHE A 509 -2.49 8.26 -6.57
C PHE A 509 -1.34 8.44 -7.58
N GLY A 510 -1.58 9.21 -8.66
CA GLY A 510 -0.66 9.39 -9.78
C GLY A 510 -0.49 8.12 -10.62
N ALA A 511 0.45 8.16 -11.56
CA ALA A 511 0.93 6.94 -12.19
C ALA A 511 1.77 6.17 -11.16
N LEU A 512 1.57 4.85 -11.06
CA LEU A 512 2.39 3.98 -10.21
C LEU A 512 3.79 3.74 -10.82
N ARG A 513 4.39 4.78 -11.40
CA ARG A 513 5.77 4.78 -11.93
C ARG A 513 6.84 4.72 -10.83
N PHE A 514 6.43 4.68 -9.56
CA PHE A 514 7.27 4.28 -8.43
C PHE A 514 8.04 2.97 -8.68
N PHE A 515 7.52 2.05 -9.51
CA PHE A 515 8.19 0.79 -9.85
C PHE A 515 9.29 0.88 -10.91
N SER A 516 9.30 1.93 -11.74
CA SER A 516 10.45 2.21 -12.62
C SER A 516 11.72 2.48 -11.80
N VAL A 517 11.53 2.89 -10.54
CA VAL A 517 12.55 3.38 -9.62
C VAL A 517 13.00 2.35 -8.60
N THR A 518 12.34 1.20 -8.47
CA THR A 518 12.61 0.14 -7.46
C THR A 518 12.49 -1.24 -8.10
N ASN A 519 13.23 -1.45 -9.19
CA ASN A 519 13.17 -2.73 -9.88
C ASN A 519 14.22 -3.68 -9.30
N ILE A 520 13.76 -4.77 -8.70
CA ILE A 520 14.62 -5.81 -8.12
C ILE A 520 15.53 -6.46 -9.21
N LEU A 521 15.08 -6.73 -10.43
CA LEU A 521 15.87 -7.55 -11.36
C LEU A 521 16.15 -6.94 -12.74
N LEU A 522 15.49 -5.85 -13.10
CA LEU A 522 15.50 -5.21 -14.43
C LEU A 522 15.37 -3.67 -14.35
N PRO A 523 16.38 -2.95 -13.83
CA PRO A 523 16.34 -1.49 -13.61
C PRO A 523 15.60 -0.71 -14.71
N GLY A 524 14.63 0.12 -14.32
CA GLY A 524 13.83 0.94 -15.24
C GLY A 524 12.60 0.27 -15.87
N GLN A 525 12.34 -1.02 -15.61
CA GLN A 525 11.15 -1.73 -16.13
C GLN A 525 10.04 -1.88 -15.08
N LYS A 526 8.79 -2.02 -15.52
CA LYS A 526 7.64 -2.33 -14.64
C LYS A 526 7.69 -3.82 -14.24
N VAL A 527 7.88 -4.10 -12.95
CA VAL A 527 7.92 -5.48 -12.43
C VAL A 527 6.62 -5.92 -11.80
N ILE A 528 5.84 -5.02 -11.21
CA ILE A 528 4.59 -5.42 -10.56
C ILE A 528 3.45 -5.08 -11.51
N ASP A 529 2.80 -6.11 -12.03
CA ASP A 529 1.50 -6.01 -12.67
C ASP A 529 0.44 -5.94 -11.56
N VAL A 530 -0.05 -4.75 -11.28
CA VAL A 530 -1.01 -4.54 -10.20
C VAL A 530 -2.34 -5.15 -10.62
N ASN A 531 -2.92 -5.98 -9.75
CA ASN A 531 -4.28 -6.47 -9.96
C ASN A 531 -5.27 -5.35 -9.63
N ILE A 532 -5.35 -4.32 -10.46
CA ILE A 532 -5.98 -3.06 -10.09
C ILE A 532 -7.47 -3.22 -9.74
N LYS A 533 -8.16 -4.16 -10.38
CA LYS A 533 -9.57 -4.44 -10.10
C LYS A 533 -9.80 -4.91 -8.66
N ASN A 534 -8.81 -5.55 -8.03
CA ASN A 534 -9.00 -6.28 -6.77
C ASN A 534 -7.86 -6.12 -5.75
N GLY A 535 -6.82 -5.38 -6.12
CA GLY A 535 -5.55 -5.32 -5.41
C GLY A 535 -5.40 -4.08 -4.55
N LEU A 536 -6.23 -3.05 -4.74
CA LEU A 536 -6.24 -1.84 -3.91
C LEU A 536 -7.15 -2.02 -2.70
N CYS A 537 -6.58 -2.04 -1.51
CA CYS A 537 -7.28 -2.21 -0.25
C CYS A 537 -6.72 -1.32 0.84
N ILE A 538 -7.55 -0.90 1.81
CA ILE A 538 -7.11 -0.06 2.93
C ILE A 538 -7.62 -0.66 4.24
N PRO A 539 -7.12 -1.84 4.68
CA PRO A 539 -7.48 -2.41 5.98
C PRO A 539 -7.07 -1.46 7.13
N ARG A 540 -5.88 -0.86 7.02
CA ARG A 540 -5.41 0.24 7.84
C ARG A 540 -4.39 1.02 7.03
N ASP A 541 -3.26 0.39 6.75
CA ASP A 541 -2.35 0.85 5.71
C ASP A 541 -2.96 0.58 4.33
N CYS A 542 -2.63 1.40 3.34
CA CYS A 542 -3.08 1.21 1.97
C CYS A 542 -2.21 0.13 1.32
N ALA A 543 -2.79 -1.01 0.96
CA ALA A 543 -2.11 -2.10 0.29
C ALA A 543 -2.55 -2.19 -1.18
N ILE A 544 -1.58 -2.29 -2.07
CA ILE A 544 -1.71 -2.48 -3.51
C ILE A 544 -1.07 -3.82 -3.84
N LEU A 545 -1.87 -4.77 -4.34
CA LEU A 545 -1.45 -6.15 -4.57
C LEU A 545 -1.30 -6.44 -6.06
N GLY A 546 -0.35 -7.29 -6.42
CA GLY A 546 -0.10 -7.65 -7.82
C GLY A 546 0.83 -8.83 -8.00
N ASN A 547 1.20 -9.06 -9.26
CA ASN A 547 2.12 -10.12 -9.63
C ASN A 547 3.40 -9.58 -10.24
N VAL A 548 4.49 -10.29 -10.00
CA VAL A 548 5.78 -10.04 -10.62
C VAL A 548 5.67 -10.45 -12.08
N VAL A 549 5.87 -9.50 -12.98
CA VAL A 549 5.85 -9.65 -14.43
C VAL A 549 6.95 -10.63 -14.83
N GLU A 550 6.58 -11.68 -15.54
CA GLU A 550 7.54 -12.65 -16.05
C GLU A 550 8.27 -12.10 -17.28
N PRO A 551 9.57 -12.42 -17.49
CA PRO A 551 10.38 -11.88 -18.59
C PRO A 551 9.83 -12.14 -19.98
N ALA A 552 9.08 -13.23 -20.17
CA ALA A 552 8.43 -13.54 -21.44
C ALA A 552 7.38 -12.49 -21.85
N ASN A 553 6.86 -11.72 -20.90
CA ASN A 553 5.87 -10.66 -21.10
C ASN A 553 6.49 -9.25 -21.04
N ILE A 554 7.81 -9.13 -20.92
CA ILE A 554 8.55 -7.85 -20.88
C ILE A 554 8.76 -7.28 -22.31
N GLN A 555 8.22 -7.95 -23.33
CA GLN A 555 8.20 -7.45 -24.70
C GLN A 555 6.77 -7.27 -25.21
N ALA A 556 6.29 -6.03 -25.12
CA ALA A 556 5.54 -5.33 -26.16
C ALA A 556 5.92 -3.85 -26.11
#